data_AF-A0A7C4VJW5-F1
#
_entry.id   AF-A0A7C4VJW5-F1
#
_cell.length_a   1.000
_cell.length_b   1.000
_cell.length_c   1.000
_cell.angle_alpha   90.00
_cell.angle_beta   90.00
_cell.angle_gamma   90.00
#
_symmetry.space_group_name_H-M   'P 1'
#
loop_
_entity.id
_entity.type
_entity.pdbx_description
1 polymer ?
#
loop_
_entity_poly.entity_id
_entity_poly.type
_entity_poly.pdbx_seq_one_letter_code
_entity_poly.pdbx_strand_id
1 'polypeptide(L)'
;MRESEFLQHRTNQVQYLKILSDQGITILKGKFNQKQVKCPSCGVRFKIPVEKQTDINIAYKLFEVLSSGSVDVVVIVSGDTDLVPAIETSKKVFPEKSIAVVIPYGNHSTQLKTVAHFGYRLRAKHYVKHLLPNPYRLKTGEIISKPSTW
;
A
#
# COMPACT_ATOMS: atom_id res chain seq x y z
N MET A 1 -8.85 6.94 20.55
CA MET A 1 -8.78 5.48 20.42
C MET A 1 -8.41 4.91 21.77
N ARG A 2 -9.17 3.94 22.28
CA ARG A 2 -8.83 3.26 23.54
C ARG A 2 -7.67 2.29 23.30
N GLU A 3 -6.90 1.97 24.32
CA GLU A 3 -5.76 1.04 24.19
C GLU A 3 -6.18 -0.35 23.66
N SER A 4 -7.33 -0.85 24.11
CA SER A 4 -7.91 -2.11 23.65
C SER A 4 -8.26 -2.09 22.15
N GLU A 5 -8.79 -0.98 21.67
CA GLU A 5 -9.13 -0.77 20.25
C GLU A 5 -7.85 -0.75 19.40
N PHE A 6 -6.80 -0.05 19.85
CA PHE A 6 -5.50 -0.05 19.19
C PHE A 6 -4.90 -1.46 19.09
N LEU A 7 -4.92 -2.22 20.19
CA LEU A 7 -4.38 -3.58 20.22
C LEU A 7 -5.14 -4.53 19.30
N GLN A 8 -6.47 -4.36 19.20
CA GLN A 8 -7.29 -5.10 18.26
C GLN A 8 -6.93 -4.77 16.81
N HIS A 9 -6.82 -3.49 16.44
CA HIS A 9 -6.41 -3.09 15.09
C HIS A 9 -5.02 -3.62 14.72
N ARG A 10 -4.07 -3.56 15.66
CA ARG A 10 -2.74 -4.15 15.48
C ARG A 10 -2.81 -5.66 15.21
N THR A 11 -3.61 -6.38 15.99
CA THR A 11 -3.78 -7.83 15.84
C THR A 11 -4.38 -8.18 14.49
N ASN A 12 -5.45 -7.48 14.10
CA ASN A 12 -6.10 -7.64 12.80
C ASN A 12 -5.11 -7.38 11.65
N GLN A 13 -4.31 -6.32 11.75
CA GLN A 13 -3.30 -6.01 10.73
C GLN A 13 -2.24 -7.11 10.63
N VAL A 14 -1.75 -7.64 11.76
CA VAL A 14 -0.76 -8.72 11.76
C VAL A 14 -1.34 -9.98 11.10
N GLN A 15 -2.59 -10.33 11.41
CA GLN A 15 -3.29 -11.46 10.79
C GLN A 15 -3.46 -11.26 9.28
N TYR A 16 -3.82 -10.06 8.84
CA TYR A 16 -3.93 -9.74 7.42
C TYR A 16 -2.59 -9.92 6.70
N LEU A 17 -1.51 -9.37 7.25
CA LEU A 17 -0.17 -9.49 6.67
C LEU A 17 0.31 -10.96 6.63
N LYS A 18 -0.03 -11.77 7.65
CA LYS A 18 0.24 -13.22 7.61
C LYS A 18 -0.43 -13.89 6.41
N ILE A 19 -1.71 -13.59 6.16
CA ILE A 19 -2.45 -14.17 5.02
C ILE A 19 -1.82 -13.73 3.70
N LEU A 20 -1.49 -12.45 3.54
CA LEU A 20 -0.86 -11.96 2.31
C LEU A 20 0.50 -12.64 2.06
N SER A 21 1.33 -12.79 3.09
CA SER A 21 2.60 -13.51 2.98
C SER A 21 2.42 -14.99 2.63
N ASP A 22 1.39 -15.65 3.19
CA ASP A 22 1.06 -17.05 2.86
C ASP A 22 0.65 -17.22 1.38
N GLN A 23 -0.01 -16.20 0.80
CA GLN A 23 -0.31 -16.11 -0.64
C GLN A 23 0.92 -15.80 -1.52
N GLY A 24 2.10 -15.62 -0.92
CA GLY A 24 3.34 -15.32 -1.64
C GLY A 24 3.56 -13.84 -1.93
N ILE A 25 2.80 -12.95 -1.30
CA ILE A 25 3.00 -11.50 -1.45
C ILE A 25 4.21 -11.07 -0.62
N THR A 26 5.19 -10.45 -1.28
CA THR A 26 6.32 -9.83 -0.61
C THR A 26 5.88 -8.53 0.08
N ILE A 27 6.05 -8.48 1.40
CA ILE A 27 5.62 -7.34 2.22
C ILE A 27 6.84 -6.52 2.63
N LEU A 28 6.90 -5.28 2.15
CA LEU A 28 7.84 -4.28 2.63
C LEU A 28 7.18 -3.47 3.77
N LYS A 29 7.69 -3.61 4.99
CA LYS A 29 7.14 -2.90 6.15
C LYS A 29 7.62 -1.44 6.15
N GLY A 30 6.70 -0.52 6.37
CA GLY A 30 7.00 0.91 6.54
C GLY A 30 7.89 1.15 7.77
N LYS A 31 8.70 2.21 7.70
CA LYS A 31 9.50 2.67 8.83
C LYS A 31 8.79 3.81 9.54
N PHE A 32 8.81 3.80 10.87
CA PHE A 32 8.17 4.82 11.69
C PHE A 32 9.19 5.51 12.56
N ASN A 33 9.20 6.85 12.50
CA ASN A 33 9.99 7.69 13.40
C ASN A 33 9.07 8.38 14.40
N GLN A 34 9.59 8.64 15.59
CA GLN A 34 8.88 9.41 16.61
C GLN A 34 9.02 10.91 16.30
N LYS A 35 7.90 11.59 16.07
CA LYS A 35 7.86 13.06 15.93
C LYS A 35 7.29 13.65 17.21
N GLN A 36 8.01 14.59 17.81
CA GLN A 36 7.44 15.40 18.89
C GLN A 36 6.45 16.40 18.29
N VAL A 37 5.22 16.39 18.78
CA VAL A 37 4.16 17.33 18.39
C VAL A 37 3.65 18.06 19.63
N LYS A 38 3.13 19.27 19.41
CA LYS A 38 2.55 20.12 20.44
C LYS A 38 1.03 20.12 20.26
N CYS A 39 0.28 19.88 21.34
CA CYS A 39 -1.16 20.03 21.32
C CYS A 39 -1.54 21.49 21.01
N PRO A 40 -2.35 21.77 19.98
CA PRO A 40 -2.76 23.14 19.67
C PRO A 40 -3.69 23.74 20.72
N SER A 41 -4.40 22.92 21.51
CA SER A 41 -5.35 23.36 22.53
C SER A 41 -4.71 23.58 23.91
N CYS A 42 -3.86 22.67 24.38
CA CYS A 42 -3.31 22.73 25.76
C CYS A 42 -1.79 22.91 25.82
N GLY A 43 -1.09 22.91 24.68
CA GLY A 43 0.36 23.14 24.62
C GLY A 43 1.25 21.99 25.09
N VAL A 44 0.68 20.90 25.62
CA VAL A 44 1.40 19.68 26.01
C VAL A 44 2.14 19.10 24.80
N ARG A 45 3.40 18.68 25.02
CA ARG A 45 4.22 18.00 23.99
C ARG A 45 4.12 16.48 24.19
N PHE A 46 3.88 15.77 23.09
CA PHE A 46 3.84 14.31 23.08
C PHE A 46 4.47 13.77 21.80
N LYS A 47 4.81 12.48 21.78
CA LYS A 47 5.39 11.82 20.61
C LYS A 47 4.30 11.09 19.85
N ILE A 48 4.31 11.23 18.52
CA ILE A 48 3.48 10.44 17.62
C ILE A 48 4.36 9.65 16.66
N PRO A 49 3.97 8.41 16.29
CA PRO A 49 4.61 7.71 15.19
C PRO A 49 4.28 8.43 13.88
N VAL A 50 5.29 8.68 13.07
CA VAL A 50 5.15 9.22 11.72
C VAL A 50 5.79 8.24 10.76
N GLU A 51 4.99 7.75 9.81
CA GLU A 51 5.48 6.90 8.73
C GLU A 51 6.47 7.68 7.86
N LYS A 52 7.52 7.00 7.41
CA LYS A 52 8.59 7.56 6.61
C LYS A 52 8.93 6.66 5.44
N GLN A 53 9.38 7.32 4.36
CA GLN A 53 9.99 6.69 3.19
C GLN A 53 9.07 5.84 2.32
N THR A 54 7.75 5.81 2.55
CA THR A 54 6.83 4.97 1.76
C THR A 54 6.90 5.28 0.27
N ASP A 55 6.81 6.56 -0.11
CA ASP A 55 6.85 6.98 -1.52
C ASP A 55 8.22 6.72 -2.14
N ILE A 56 9.29 6.95 -1.37
CA ILE A 56 10.67 6.66 -1.76
C ILE A 56 10.87 5.16 -2.00
N ASN A 57 10.35 4.31 -1.12
CA ASN A 57 10.46 2.86 -1.25
C ASN A 57 9.70 2.34 -2.48
N ILE A 58 8.53 2.92 -2.78
CA ILE A 58 7.77 2.58 -3.98
C ILE A 58 8.55 3.01 -5.23
N ALA A 59 9.06 4.24 -5.27
CA ALA A 59 9.86 4.74 -6.39
C ALA A 59 11.12 3.91 -6.62
N TYR A 60 11.84 3.58 -5.54
CA TYR A 60 13.01 2.71 -5.59
C TYR A 60 12.67 1.33 -6.13
N LYS A 61 11.59 0.71 -5.62
CA LYS A 61 11.18 -0.63 -6.07
C LYS A 61 10.72 -0.64 -7.53
N LEU A 62 10.03 0.41 -7.97
CA LEU A 62 9.68 0.59 -9.38
C LEU A 62 10.93 0.59 -10.26
N PHE A 63 11.93 1.38 -9.90
CA PHE A 63 13.17 1.47 -10.65
C PHE A 63 13.95 0.15 -10.64
N GLU A 64 14.08 -0.50 -9.49
CA GLU A 64 14.75 -1.80 -9.34
C GLU A 64 14.11 -2.88 -10.22
N VAL A 65 12.78 -2.95 -10.24
CA VAL A 65 12.06 -3.96 -11.02
C VAL A 65 12.20 -3.69 -12.52
N LEU A 66 12.10 -2.43 -12.96
CA LEU A 66 12.29 -2.07 -14.36
C LEU A 66 13.72 -2.32 -14.84
N SER A 67 14.73 -1.99 -14.03
CA SER A 67 16.14 -2.19 -14.38
C SER A 67 16.56 -3.66 -14.40
N SER A 68 15.83 -4.54 -13.70
CA SER A 68 16.10 -5.99 -13.70
C SER A 68 15.89 -6.66 -15.07
N GLY A 69 15.21 -6.01 -16.01
CA GLY A 69 14.83 -6.58 -17.30
C GLY A 69 13.78 -7.70 -17.23
N SER A 70 13.37 -8.11 -16.03
CA SER A 70 12.52 -9.29 -15.79
C SER A 70 11.02 -9.02 -15.93
N VAL A 71 10.63 -7.79 -16.26
CA VAL A 71 9.23 -7.38 -16.44
C VAL A 71 9.07 -6.58 -17.73
N ASP A 72 7.90 -6.68 -18.34
CA ASP A 72 7.49 -5.80 -19.45
C ASP A 72 6.52 -4.71 -18.98
N VAL A 73 5.74 -5.02 -17.95
CA VAL A 73 4.71 -4.14 -17.40
C VAL A 73 4.79 -4.13 -15.88
N VAL A 74 4.83 -2.92 -15.29
CA VAL A 74 4.64 -2.73 -13.85
C VAL A 74 3.28 -2.09 -13.59
N VAL A 75 2.53 -2.63 -12.63
CA VAL A 75 1.24 -2.09 -12.20
C VAL A 75 1.37 -1.48 -10.82
N ILE A 76 1.06 -0.19 -10.70
CA ILE A 76 1.08 0.56 -9.44
C ILE A 76 -0.36 0.76 -8.98
N VAL A 77 -0.71 0.24 -7.80
CA VAL A 77 -2.03 0.45 -7.19
C VAL A 77 -1.91 1.59 -6.18
N SER A 78 -2.26 2.81 -6.58
CA SER A 78 -2.18 3.99 -5.70
C SER A 78 -3.11 5.11 -6.16
N GLY A 79 -3.52 5.96 -5.22
CA GLY A 79 -4.14 7.26 -5.49
C GLY A 79 -3.18 8.43 -5.30
N ASP A 80 -1.93 8.17 -4.91
CA ASP A 80 -0.97 9.17 -4.45
C ASP A 80 -0.21 9.83 -5.60
N THR A 81 -0.40 11.14 -5.76
CA THR A 81 0.24 11.96 -6.80
C THR A 81 1.72 12.17 -6.57
N ASP A 82 2.25 11.93 -5.37
CA ASP A 82 3.69 12.06 -5.09
C ASP A 82 4.53 11.01 -5.85
N LEU A 83 3.88 9.98 -6.42
CA LEU A 83 4.52 9.00 -7.30
C LEU A 83 4.69 9.47 -8.75
N VAL A 84 4.10 10.60 -9.16
CA VAL A 84 4.18 11.12 -10.54
C VAL A 84 5.62 11.29 -11.03
N PRO A 85 6.54 11.95 -10.29
CA PRO A 85 7.92 12.12 -10.74
C PRO A 85 8.64 10.79 -10.95
N ALA A 86 8.37 9.79 -10.11
CA ALA A 86 8.95 8.46 -10.23
C ALA A 86 8.48 7.73 -11.51
N ILE A 87 7.19 7.84 -11.84
CA ILE A 87 6.61 7.28 -13.07
C ILE A 87 7.20 7.96 -14.30
N GLU A 88 7.21 9.29 -14.36
CA GLU A 88 7.74 10.04 -15.50
C GLU A 88 9.22 9.75 -15.74
N THR A 89 10.01 9.68 -14.66
CA THR A 89 11.43 9.36 -14.74
C THR A 89 11.64 7.94 -15.25
N SER A 90 10.88 6.98 -14.72
CA SER A 90 10.96 5.59 -15.15
C SER A 90 10.62 5.41 -16.63
N LYS A 91 9.61 6.13 -17.15
CA LYS A 91 9.27 6.10 -18.58
C LYS A 91 10.38 6.64 -19.47
N LYS A 92 11.08 7.69 -19.02
CA LYS A 92 12.21 8.27 -19.76
C LYS A 92 13.41 7.33 -19.79
N VAL A 93 13.68 6.65 -18.67
CA VAL A 93 14.86 5.77 -18.52
C VAL A 93 14.63 4.39 -19.16
N PHE A 94 13.40 3.87 -19.10
CA PHE A 94 13.02 2.54 -19.60
C PHE A 94 11.90 2.66 -20.65
N PRO A 95 12.17 3.27 -21.82
CA PRO A 95 11.16 3.55 -22.84
C PRO A 95 10.50 2.29 -23.44
N GLU A 96 11.14 1.13 -23.33
CA GLU A 96 10.63 -0.16 -23.78
C GLU A 96 9.65 -0.80 -22.78
N LYS A 97 9.55 -0.27 -21.56
CA LYS A 97 8.72 -0.82 -20.49
C LYS A 97 7.41 -0.06 -20.32
N SER A 98 6.36 -0.77 -19.95
CA SER A 98 5.06 -0.19 -19.67
C SER A 98 4.80 -0.04 -18.17
N ILE A 99 4.08 1.02 -17.83
CA ILE A 99 3.69 1.34 -16.45
C ILE A 99 2.19 1.61 -16.46
N ALA A 100 1.44 0.81 -15.71
CA ALA A 100 0.01 1.00 -15.51
C ALA A 100 -0.26 1.49 -14.09
N VAL A 101 -1.30 2.31 -13.93
CA VAL A 101 -1.80 2.73 -12.63
C VAL A 101 -3.22 2.24 -12.40
N VAL A 102 -3.47 1.74 -11.19
CA VAL A 102 -4.80 1.32 -10.73
C VAL A 102 -5.19 2.22 -9.57
N ILE A 103 -6.21 3.06 -9.78
CA ILE A 103 -6.70 4.00 -8.77
C ILE A 103 -7.73 3.27 -7.87
N PRO A 104 -7.50 3.19 -6.55
CA PRO A 104 -8.44 2.59 -5.60
C PRO A 104 -9.80 3.26 -5.59
N TYR A 105 -10.84 2.55 -5.12
CA TYR A 105 -12.16 3.15 -4.91
C TYR A 105 -12.07 4.30 -3.89
N GLY A 106 -12.88 5.36 -4.09
CA GLY A 106 -12.83 6.57 -3.26
C GLY A 106 -11.69 7.54 -3.60
N ASN A 107 -10.63 7.08 -4.26
CA ASN A 107 -9.55 7.94 -4.72
C ASN A 107 -9.80 8.49 -6.14
N HIS A 108 -9.27 9.67 -6.39
CA HIS A 108 -9.30 10.34 -7.67
C HIS A 108 -7.92 10.96 -7.94
N SER A 109 -7.17 10.37 -8.86
CA SER A 109 -5.91 10.96 -9.34
C SER A 109 -5.91 10.97 -10.87
N THR A 110 -6.19 12.14 -11.43
CA THR A 110 -6.12 12.36 -12.88
C THR A 110 -4.67 12.39 -13.35
N GLN A 111 -3.78 12.99 -12.56
CA GLN A 111 -2.36 13.12 -12.89
C GLN A 111 -1.68 11.75 -13.07
N LEU A 112 -1.90 10.81 -12.15
CA LEU A 112 -1.32 9.46 -12.28
C LEU A 112 -1.75 8.78 -13.58
N LYS A 113 -3.02 8.92 -13.96
CA LYS A 113 -3.54 8.34 -15.21
C LYS A 113 -2.95 9.00 -16.44
N THR A 114 -2.70 10.31 -16.38
CA THR A 114 -2.09 11.06 -17.48
C THR A 114 -0.64 10.64 -17.72
N VAL A 115 0.13 10.39 -16.66
CA VAL A 115 1.56 10.06 -16.80
C VAL A 115 1.80 8.58 -17.08
N ALA A 116 0.94 7.68 -16.62
CA ALA A 116 1.04 6.25 -16.89
C ALA A 116 0.72 5.90 -18.36
N HIS A 117 1.14 4.72 -18.81
CA HIS A 117 0.74 4.17 -20.11
C HIS A 117 -0.71 3.70 -20.10
N PHE A 118 -1.15 3.14 -18.97
CA PHE A 118 -2.51 2.65 -18.79
C PHE A 118 -3.06 3.10 -17.44
N GLY A 119 -4.35 3.41 -17.40
CA GLY A 119 -5.05 3.80 -16.19
C GLY A 119 -6.31 2.96 -15.99
N TYR A 120 -6.47 2.37 -14.82
CA TYR A 120 -7.68 1.66 -14.41
C TYR A 120 -8.23 2.22 -13.10
N ARG A 121 -9.55 2.14 -12.90
CA ARG A 121 -10.19 2.54 -11.64
C ARG A 121 -10.89 1.35 -11.01
N LEU A 122 -10.50 1.01 -9.79
CA LEU A 122 -11.23 0.05 -8.97
C LEU A 122 -12.57 0.65 -8.53
N ARG A 123 -13.64 -0.11 -8.73
CA ARG A 123 -14.99 0.22 -8.29
C ARG A 123 -15.28 -0.55 -7.00
N ALA A 124 -16.17 -0.03 -6.15
CA ALA A 124 -16.57 -0.70 -4.91
C ALA A 124 -16.96 -2.18 -5.11
N LYS A 125 -17.68 -2.49 -6.20
CA LYS A 125 -18.07 -3.86 -6.56
C LYS A 125 -16.89 -4.83 -6.73
N HIS A 126 -15.69 -4.35 -7.09
CA HIS A 126 -14.52 -5.21 -7.23
C HIS A 126 -14.03 -5.67 -5.86
N TYR A 127 -14.04 -4.81 -4.84
CA TYR A 127 -13.64 -5.18 -3.48
C TYR A 127 -14.56 -6.26 -2.90
N VAL A 128 -15.88 -6.08 -3.05
CA VAL A 128 -16.88 -7.05 -2.54
C VAL A 128 -16.71 -8.43 -3.21
N LYS A 129 -16.38 -8.46 -4.50
CA LYS A 129 -16.21 -9.72 -5.26
C LYS A 129 -14.89 -10.45 -5.00
N HIS A 130 -13.88 -9.77 -4.44
CA HIS A 130 -12.53 -10.31 -4.29
C HIS A 130 -12.06 -10.26 -2.83
N LEU A 131 -12.99 -10.49 -1.89
CA LEU A 131 -12.64 -10.69 -0.49
C LEU A 131 -11.90 -12.01 -0.31
N LEU A 132 -10.99 -12.04 0.66
CA LEU A 132 -10.36 -13.29 1.10
C LEU A 132 -11.43 -14.25 1.66
N PRO A 133 -11.24 -15.57 1.51
CA PRO A 133 -12.06 -16.56 2.19
C PRO A 133 -12.13 -16.31 3.71
N ASN A 134 -13.28 -16.56 4.31
CA ASN A 134 -13.47 -16.52 5.75
C ASN A 134 -14.10 -17.84 6.23
N PRO A 135 -13.37 -18.69 6.98
CA PRO A 135 -11.99 -18.47 7.45
C PRO A 135 -10.94 -18.71 6.34
N TYR A 136 -9.75 -18.13 6.53
CA TYR A 136 -8.56 -18.44 5.73
C TYR A 136 -7.71 -19.49 6.45
N ARG A 137 -7.32 -20.57 5.75
CA ARG A 137 -6.42 -21.60 6.28
C ARG A 137 -5.02 -21.40 5.69
N LEU A 138 -4.06 -21.07 6.56
CA LEU A 138 -2.64 -20.92 6.18
C LEU A 138 -2.05 -22.28 5.76
N LYS A 139 -0.95 -22.26 5.00
CA LYS A 139 -0.18 -23.46 4.64
C LYS A 139 0.36 -24.21 5.86
N THR A 140 0.56 -23.51 6.97
CA THR A 140 0.94 -24.10 8.27
C THR A 140 -0.18 -24.88 8.95
N GLY A 141 -1.43 -24.74 8.47
CA GLY A 141 -2.63 -25.31 9.10
C GLY A 141 -3.33 -24.39 10.10
N GLU A 142 -2.73 -23.26 10.48
CA GLU A 142 -3.37 -22.22 11.31
C GLU A 142 -4.60 -21.64 10.58
N ILE A 143 -5.70 -21.42 11.31
CA ILE A 143 -6.97 -20.88 10.79
C ILE A 143 -7.13 -19.45 11.29
N ILE A 144 -7.35 -18.51 10.37
CA ILE A 144 -7.58 -17.09 10.66
C ILE A 144 -8.97 -16.70 10.17
N SER A 145 -9.83 -16.25 11.07
CA SER A 145 -11.17 -15.74 10.75
C SER A 145 -11.16 -14.24 10.53
N LYS A 146 -12.04 -13.75 9.65
CA LYS A 146 -12.29 -12.32 9.44
C LYS A 146 -12.77 -11.70 10.76
N PRO A 147 -12.12 -10.61 11.25
CA PRO A 147 -12.62 -9.86 12.40
C PRO A 147 -14.04 -9.34 12.18
N SER A 148 -14.86 -9.30 13.23
CA SER A 148 -16.24 -8.77 13.16
C SER A 148 -16.32 -7.28 12.79
N THR A 149 -15.21 -6.55 12.91
CA THR A 149 -15.09 -5.12 12.64
C THR A 149 -14.60 -4.81 11.21
N TRP A 150 -14.47 -5.81 10.34
CA TRP A 150 -14.07 -5.66 8.93
C TRP A 150 -15.25 -5.80 7.96
#